data_AF-A0A7J4FBW7-F1
#
_entry.id   AF-A0A7J4FBW7-F1
#
_cell.length_a   1.000
_cell.length_b   1.000
_cell.length_c   1.000
_cell.angle_alpha   90.00
_cell.angle_beta   90.00
_cell.angle_gamma   90.00
#
_symmetry.space_group_name_H-M   'P 1'
#
loop_
_entity.id
_entity.type
_entity.pdbx_description
1 polymer ?
#
loop_
_entity_poly.entity_id
_entity_poly.type
_entity_poly.pdbx_seq_one_letter_code
_entity_poly.pdbx_strand_id
1 'polypeptide(L)'
;MLCKHTLGWKRSSSTRYDWKVKHLAALGFLAGFFDVSGGGGWGPTMTPTFILTGSEPKRAVGTVEFTEPLISLAGVLTFGALMGFGAFPWSVVLPMIVGGVVLTPFAAWLIKCTPRRALGVAIGLWLTTLNVYGLVVAWL
;
A
#
# COMPACT_ATOMS: atom_id res chain seq x y z
N MET A 1 28.17 -17.22 -10.63
CA MET A 1 28.37 -16.23 -11.72
C MET A 1 26.98 -15.90 -12.25
N LEU A 2 26.39 -14.70 -12.24
CA LEU A 2 26.85 -13.32 -12.19
C LEU A 2 25.73 -12.51 -11.50
N CYS A 3 25.95 -12.06 -10.26
CA CYS A 3 25.12 -10.99 -9.67
C CYS A 3 25.94 -10.24 -8.62
N LYS A 4 27.09 -9.73 -9.07
CA LYS A 4 27.81 -8.65 -8.40
C LYS A 4 27.70 -7.43 -9.30
N HIS A 5 26.67 -6.63 -9.08
CA HIS A 5 26.72 -5.22 -9.47
C HIS A 5 26.43 -4.38 -8.23
N THR A 6 27.54 -4.10 -7.55
CA THR A 6 27.83 -2.92 -6.74
C THR A 6 26.82 -1.78 -6.90
N LEU A 7 25.96 -1.63 -5.89
CA LEU A 7 25.39 -0.34 -5.53
C LEU A 7 25.61 -0.18 -4.03
N GLY A 8 26.67 0.56 -3.69
CA GLY A 8 26.97 0.98 -2.33
C GLY A 8 25.81 1.79 -1.78
N TRP A 9 24.95 1.14 -1.00
CA TRP A 9 23.98 1.84 -0.17
C TRP A 9 24.75 2.46 1.00
N LYS A 10 25.08 3.74 0.85
CA LYS A 10 25.59 4.59 1.93
C LYS A 10 24.54 4.53 3.05
N ARG A 11 24.94 3.96 4.18
CA ARG A 11 24.10 3.76 5.37
C ARG A 11 23.74 5.15 5.89
N SER A 12 22.54 5.63 5.56
CA SER A 12 22.07 6.96 5.97
C SER A 12 21.93 6.94 7.49
N SER A 13 22.72 7.81 8.13
CA SER A 13 22.71 8.08 9.55
C SER A 13 21.28 8.35 10.03
N SER A 14 20.90 7.67 11.11
CA SER A 14 19.64 7.82 11.81
C SER A 14 19.51 9.24 12.39
N THR A 15 18.96 10.16 11.63
CA THR A 15 18.53 11.46 12.16
C THR A 15 17.25 11.24 12.95
N ARG A 16 17.28 11.55 14.25
CA ARG A 16 16.12 11.46 15.14
C ARG A 16 15.01 12.37 14.64
N TYR A 17 13.81 11.82 14.62
CA TYR A 17 12.60 12.48 14.18
C TYR A 17 11.95 13.27 15.30
N ASP A 18 11.70 14.57 15.09
CA ASP A 18 11.00 15.45 16.03
C ASP A 18 9.66 15.98 15.45
N TRP A 19 8.95 15.13 14.70
CA TRP A 19 7.54 15.39 14.44
C TRP A 19 6.75 15.04 15.70
N LYS A 20 5.97 16.00 16.20
CA LYS A 20 4.98 15.72 17.25
C LYS A 20 4.05 14.62 16.76
N VAL A 21 4.04 13.49 17.47
CA VAL A 21 3.20 12.28 17.25
C VAL A 21 1.75 12.61 16.86
N LYS A 22 1.23 13.73 17.37
CA LYS A 22 -0.10 14.27 17.04
C LYS A 22 -0.34 14.48 15.53
N HIS A 23 0.66 14.94 14.78
CA HIS A 23 0.50 15.17 13.33
C HIS A 23 0.46 13.86 12.56
N LEU A 24 1.28 12.87 12.93
CA LEU A 24 1.24 11.54 12.31
C LEU A 24 -0.08 10.82 12.61
N ALA A 25 -0.59 10.95 13.84
CA ALA A 25 -1.88 10.39 14.22
C ALA A 25 -3.03 11.03 13.42
N ALA A 26 -3.04 12.35 13.26
CA ALA A 26 -4.03 13.04 12.43
C ALA A 26 -3.94 12.63 10.95
N LEU A 27 -2.72 12.47 10.43
CA LEU A 27 -2.50 12.01 9.06
C LEU A 27 -3.00 10.57 8.87
N GLY A 28 -2.79 9.70 9.86
CA GLY A 28 -3.30 8.32 9.88
C GLY A 28 -4.81 8.24 9.91
N PHE A 29 -5.44 9.10 10.70
CA PHE A 29 -6.89 9.20 10.70
C PHE A 29 -7.43 9.57 9.32
N LEU A 30 -6.91 10.64 8.72
CA LEU A 30 -7.36 11.10 7.40
C LEU A 30 -7.07 10.07 6.31
N ALA A 31 -5.86 9.50 6.29
CA ALA A 31 -5.48 8.47 5.33
C ALA A 31 -6.39 7.24 5.43
N GLY A 32 -6.67 6.75 6.64
CA GLY A 32 -7.58 5.62 6.86
C GLY A 32 -9.02 5.93 6.48
N PHE A 33 -9.49 7.16 6.73
CA PHE A 33 -10.81 7.59 6.30
C PHE A 33 -10.96 7.58 4.77
N PHE A 34 -9.99 8.15 4.04
CA PHE A 34 -9.98 8.13 2.59
C PHE A 34 -9.81 6.72 2.03
N ASP A 35 -9.05 5.87 2.72
CA ASP A 35 -8.86 4.48 2.33
C ASP A 35 -10.16 3.68 2.39
N VAL A 36 -10.93 3.79 3.47
CA VAL A 36 -12.22 3.09 3.60
C VAL A 36 -13.31 3.72 2.72
N SER A 37 -13.25 5.03 2.46
CA SER A 37 -14.24 5.73 1.65
C SER A 37 -14.03 5.53 0.14
N GLY A 38 -12.78 5.52 -0.32
CA GLY A 38 -12.41 5.53 -1.74
C GLY A 38 -11.60 4.32 -2.22
N GLY A 39 -11.05 3.51 -1.30
CA GLY A 39 -10.18 2.37 -1.61
C GLY A 39 -8.80 2.79 -2.14
N GLY A 40 -7.76 2.74 -1.30
CA GLY A 40 -6.37 2.93 -1.74
C GLY A 40 -5.71 4.25 -1.30
N GLY A 41 -6.27 4.93 -0.29
CA GLY A 41 -5.73 6.18 0.25
C GLY A 41 -4.51 5.99 1.17
N TRP A 42 -4.37 4.82 1.78
CA TRP A 42 -3.36 4.57 2.82
C TRP A 42 -1.92 4.57 2.30
N GLY A 43 -1.61 3.69 1.35
CA GLY A 43 -0.27 3.48 0.79
C GLY A 43 0.37 4.75 0.19
N PRO A 44 -0.31 5.48 -0.72
CA PRO A 44 0.20 6.70 -1.34
C PRO A 44 0.34 7.88 -0.39
N THR A 45 -0.36 7.89 0.75
CA THR A 45 -0.27 9.00 1.72
C THR A 45 0.82 8.72 2.74
N MET A 46 0.84 7.52 3.32
CA MET A 46 1.74 7.19 4.42
C MET A 46 3.16 6.92 3.96
N THR A 47 3.35 6.15 2.89
CA THR A 47 4.68 5.75 2.42
C THR A 47 5.59 6.94 2.07
N PRO A 48 5.19 7.88 1.20
CA PRO A 48 6.03 9.03 0.91
C PRO A 48 6.16 9.93 2.13
N THR A 49 5.13 10.03 2.98
CA THR A 49 5.27 10.77 4.23
C THR A 49 6.40 10.16 5.07
N PHE A 50 6.40 8.87 5.38
CA PHE A 50 7.47 8.23 6.15
C PHE A 50 8.86 8.34 5.51
N ILE A 51 8.95 8.34 4.18
CA ILE A 51 10.20 8.54 3.43
C ILE A 51 10.68 10.00 3.49
N LEU A 52 9.78 10.98 3.38
CA LEU A 52 10.08 12.42 3.35
C LEU A 52 10.55 13.00 4.69
N THR A 53 9.80 12.77 5.77
CA THR A 53 10.13 11.66 6.64
C THR A 53 11.64 11.46 6.87
N GLY A 54 12.15 10.28 6.59
CA GLY A 54 13.59 9.98 6.72
C GLY A 54 13.76 8.60 7.32
N SER A 55 12.64 7.92 7.51
CA SER A 55 12.60 6.48 7.66
C SER A 55 13.24 5.85 6.43
N GLU A 56 14.05 4.83 6.67
CA GLU A 56 14.62 4.05 5.59
C GLU A 56 13.48 3.50 4.71
N PRO A 57 13.52 3.66 3.37
CA PRO A 57 12.38 3.35 2.50
C PRO A 57 11.85 1.92 2.68
N LYS A 58 12.73 0.95 2.98
CA LYS A 58 12.34 -0.43 3.24
C LYS A 58 11.55 -0.60 4.55
N ARG A 59 11.92 0.16 5.59
CA ARG A 59 11.22 0.14 6.89
C ARG A 59 9.88 0.86 6.80
N ALA A 60 9.86 2.02 6.13
CA ALA A 60 8.64 2.78 5.88
C ALA A 60 7.56 1.92 5.21
N VAL A 61 7.89 1.32 4.05
CA VAL A 61 6.96 0.45 3.31
C VAL A 61 6.49 -0.72 4.19
N GLY A 62 7.41 -1.41 4.87
CA GLY A 62 7.04 -2.53 5.73
C GLY A 62 6.08 -2.15 6.88
N THR A 63 6.23 -0.96 7.46
CA THR A 63 5.33 -0.46 8.51
C THR A 63 3.95 -0.10 7.96
N VAL A 64 3.88 0.54 6.80
CA VAL A 64 2.61 0.92 6.15
C VAL A 64 1.81 -0.33 5.76
N GLU A 65 2.47 -1.29 5.11
CA GLU A 65 1.85 -2.56 4.70
C GLU A 65 1.40 -3.42 5.90
N PHE A 66 2.13 -3.38 7.02
CA PHE A 66 1.74 -4.10 8.23
C PHE A 66 0.48 -3.51 8.89
N THR A 67 0.27 -2.20 8.75
CA THR A 67 -0.84 -1.49 9.37
C THR A 67 -2.11 -1.49 8.52
N GLU A 68 -1.98 -1.60 7.21
CA GLU A 68 -3.10 -1.59 6.25
C GLU A 68 -4.16 -2.68 6.51
N PRO A 69 -3.80 -3.96 6.81
CA PRO A 69 -4.79 -4.98 7.16
C PRO A 69 -5.58 -4.66 8.42
N LEU A 70 -4.99 -3.96 9.39
CA LEU A 70 -5.67 -3.58 10.63
C LEU A 70 -6.73 -2.51 10.36
N ILE A 71 -6.43 -1.57 9.46
CA ILE A 71 -7.35 -0.50 9.07
C ILE A 71 -8.46 -1.05 8.20
N SER A 72 -8.11 -1.91 7.23
CA SER A 72 -9.08 -2.66 6.43
C SER A 72 -10.02 -3.49 7.31
N LEU A 73 -9.50 -4.19 8.32
CA LEU A 73 -10.31 -4.96 9.27
C LEU A 73 -11.28 -4.04 10.05
N ALA A 74 -10.81 -2.88 10.52
CA ALA A 74 -11.67 -1.90 11.17
C ALA A 74 -12.79 -1.42 10.23
N GLY A 75 -12.48 -1.19 8.95
CA GLY A 75 -13.46 -0.86 7.91
C GLY A 75 -14.49 -1.97 7.72
N VAL A 76 -14.05 -3.22 7.56
CA VAL A 76 -14.94 -4.40 7.41
C VAL A 76 -15.85 -4.56 8.63
N LEU A 77 -15.34 -4.40 9.84
CA LEU A 77 -16.15 -4.46 11.07
C LEU A 77 -17.17 -3.33 11.15
N THR A 78 -16.77 -2.11 10.77
CA THR A 78 -17.65 -0.94 10.78
C THR A 78 -18.77 -1.10 9.76
N PHE A 79 -18.45 -1.49 8.52
CA PHE A 79 -19.47 -1.81 7.50
C PHE A 79 -20.35 -2.98 7.91
N GLY A 80 -19.76 -4.05 8.49
CA GLY A 80 -20.51 -5.20 8.97
C GLY A 80 -21.45 -4.86 10.13
N ALA A 81 -21.07 -3.93 11.01
CA ALA A 81 -21.91 -3.44 12.10
C ALA A 81 -23.03 -2.52 11.61
N LEU A 82 -22.78 -1.68 10.59
CA LEU A 82 -23.76 -0.72 10.08
C LEU A 82 -24.74 -1.34 9.07
N MET A 83 -24.27 -2.18 8.15
CA MET A 83 -25.05 -2.78 7.06
C MET A 83 -25.45 -4.23 7.33
N GLY A 84 -24.85 -4.87 8.34
CA GLY A 84 -25.04 -6.28 8.64
C GLY A 84 -24.14 -7.19 7.78
N PHE A 85 -23.51 -8.18 8.42
CA PHE A 85 -22.63 -9.16 7.74
C PHE A 85 -23.35 -10.04 6.70
N GLY A 86 -24.68 -10.08 6.69
CA GLY A 86 -25.48 -10.79 5.68
C GLY A 86 -25.51 -10.08 4.32
N ALA A 87 -25.19 -8.79 4.25
CA ALA A 87 -25.17 -8.04 3.00
C ALA A 87 -23.89 -8.29 2.18
N PHE A 88 -22.86 -8.91 2.77
CA PHE A 88 -21.64 -9.22 2.05
C PHE A 88 -21.83 -10.43 1.11
N PRO A 89 -21.44 -10.31 -0.17
CA PRO A 89 -21.45 -11.44 -1.09
C PRO A 89 -20.30 -12.40 -0.75
N TRP A 90 -20.52 -13.27 0.24
CA TRP A 90 -19.52 -14.22 0.74
C TRP A 90 -18.97 -15.15 -0.34
N SER A 91 -19.75 -15.42 -1.39
CA SER A 91 -19.32 -16.18 -2.57
C SER A 91 -18.19 -15.52 -3.36
N VAL A 92 -18.06 -14.18 -3.31
CA VAL A 92 -17.00 -13.42 -3.98
C VAL A 92 -15.88 -13.09 -3.00
N VAL A 93 -16.23 -12.71 -1.77
CA VAL A 93 -15.26 -12.30 -0.75
C VAL A 93 -14.32 -13.45 -0.36
N LEU A 94 -14.84 -14.65 -0.14
CA LEU A 94 -14.03 -15.81 0.24
C LEU A 94 -12.95 -16.18 -0.79
N PRO A 95 -13.25 -16.35 -2.09
CA PRO A 95 -12.21 -16.63 -3.08
C PRO A 95 -11.24 -15.46 -3.27
N MET A 96 -11.66 -14.20 -3.07
CA MET A 96 -10.74 -13.05 -3.09
C MET A 96 -9.72 -13.11 -1.94
N ILE A 97 -10.15 -13.44 -0.72
CA ILE A 97 -9.26 -13.58 0.43
C ILE A 97 -8.29 -14.73 0.18
N VAL A 98 -8.79 -15.91 -0.21
CA VAL A 98 -7.95 -17.09 -0.47
C VAL A 98 -6.96 -16.80 -1.60
N GLY A 99 -7.44 -16.23 -2.70
CA GLY A 99 -6.60 -15.82 -3.83
C GLY A 99 -5.52 -14.83 -3.40
N GLY A 100 -5.86 -13.81 -2.62
CA GLY A 100 -4.93 -12.81 -2.11
C GLY A 100 -3.85 -13.41 -1.21
N VAL A 101 -4.24 -14.22 -0.21
CA VAL A 101 -3.30 -14.86 0.72
C VAL A 101 -2.32 -15.79 -0.01
N VAL A 102 -2.79 -16.51 -1.03
CA VAL A 102 -1.94 -17.43 -1.82
C VAL A 102 -1.08 -16.70 -2.85
N LEU A 103 -1.60 -15.68 -3.52
CA LEU A 103 -0.82 -14.92 -4.53
C LEU A 103 0.23 -14.00 -3.89
N THR A 104 -0.02 -13.43 -2.71
CA THR A 104 0.91 -12.48 -2.06
C THR A 104 2.34 -13.02 -1.92
N PRO A 105 2.60 -14.24 -1.39
CA PRO A 105 3.96 -14.78 -1.32
C PRO A 105 4.57 -15.03 -2.70
N PHE A 106 3.76 -15.42 -3.68
CA PHE A 106 4.21 -15.60 -5.06
C PHE A 106 4.63 -14.28 -5.70
N ALA A 107 3.84 -13.22 -5.53
CA ALA A 107 4.16 -11.87 -5.98
C ALA A 107 5.42 -11.33 -5.30
N ALA A 108 5.56 -11.52 -3.98
CA ALA A 108 6.75 -11.12 -3.25
C ALA A 108 8.02 -11.84 -3.76
N TRP A 109 7.89 -13.13 -4.09
CA TRP A 109 8.97 -13.90 -4.72
C TRP A 109 9.33 -13.38 -6.12
N LEU A 110 8.33 -13.05 -6.95
CA LEU A 110 8.54 -12.52 -8.30
C LEU A 110 9.24 -11.14 -8.30
N ILE A 111 8.85 -10.26 -7.37
CA ILE A 111 9.44 -8.93 -7.20
C ILE A 111 10.91 -9.05 -6.78
N LYS A 112 11.29 -10.09 -6.02
CA LYS A 112 12.69 -10.36 -5.64
C LYS A 112 13.59 -10.62 -6.85
N CYS A 113 13.05 -11.22 -7.91
CA CYS A 113 13.79 -11.55 -9.14
C CYS A 113 13.88 -10.39 -10.15
N THR A 114 13.05 -9.34 -9.98
CA THR A 114 12.87 -8.29 -10.98
C THR A 114 13.65 -7.02 -10.60
N PRO A 115 14.33 -6.33 -11.56
CA PRO A 115 15.02 -5.08 -11.26
C PRO A 115 14.05 -3.98 -10.82
N ARG A 116 14.30 -3.39 -9.63
CA ARG A 116 13.45 -2.37 -8.97
C ARG A 116 13.05 -1.20 -9.88
N ARG A 117 13.96 -0.74 -10.75
CA ARG A 117 13.72 0.40 -11.65
C ARG A 117 12.67 0.07 -12.71
N ALA A 118 12.79 -1.10 -13.34
CA ALA A 118 11.85 -1.53 -14.36
C ALA A 118 10.45 -1.76 -13.76
N LEU A 119 10.41 -2.37 -12.56
CA LEU A 119 9.14 -2.60 -11.86
C LEU A 119 8.42 -1.30 -11.50
N GLY A 120 9.16 -0.30 -10.98
CA GLY A 120 8.58 1.01 -10.66
C GLY A 120 8.02 1.73 -11.89
N VAL A 121 8.75 1.71 -13.01
CA VAL A 121 8.28 2.30 -14.29
C VAL A 121 7.06 1.56 -14.83
N ALA A 122 7.08 0.22 -14.79
CA ALA A 122 5.96 -0.60 -15.25
C ALA A 122 4.68 -0.36 -14.44
N ILE A 123 4.76 -0.35 -13.10
CA ILE A 123 3.64 -0.07 -12.22
C ILE A 123 3.12 1.36 -12.46
N GLY A 124 4.02 2.34 -12.57
CA GLY A 124 3.66 3.73 -12.85
C GLY A 124 2.90 3.87 -14.17
N LEU A 125 3.45 3.34 -15.26
CA LEU A 125 2.79 3.36 -16.58
C LEU A 125 1.44 2.64 -16.56
N TRP A 126 1.36 1.49 -15.90
CA TRP A 126 0.13 0.71 -15.77
C TRP A 126 -0.96 1.49 -15.03
N LEU A 127 -0.63 2.08 -13.88
CA LEU A 127 -1.56 2.89 -13.08
C LEU A 127 -2.01 4.13 -13.83
N THR A 128 -1.09 4.86 -14.49
CA THR A 128 -1.45 6.03 -15.29
C THR A 128 -2.38 5.65 -16.44
N THR A 129 -2.09 4.56 -17.15
CA THR A 129 -2.92 4.09 -18.27
C THR A 129 -4.31 3.69 -17.81
N LEU A 130 -4.43 2.96 -16.70
CA LEU A 130 -5.72 2.57 -16.11
C LEU A 130 -6.56 3.79 -15.72
N ASN A 131 -5.96 4.78 -15.06
CA ASN A 131 -6.66 5.99 -14.66
C ASN A 131 -7.11 6.83 -15.87
N VAL A 132 -6.23 6.98 -16.88
CA VAL A 132 -6.58 7.67 -18.12
C VAL A 132 -7.73 6.96 -18.83
N TYR A 133 -7.67 5.63 -18.94
CA TYR A 133 -8.75 4.83 -19.53
C TYR A 133 -10.07 4.99 -18.77
N GLY A 134 -10.03 4.88 -17.44
CA GLY A 134 -11.22 5.06 -16.59
C GLY A 134 -11.84 6.45 -16.74
N LEU A 135 -11.02 7.50 -16.83
CA LEU A 135 -11.49 8.84 -17.14
C LEU A 135 -12.14 8.89 -18.52
N VAL A 136 -11.47 8.42 -19.57
CA VAL A 136 -12.04 8.45 -20.93
C VAL A 136 -13.39 7.75 -21.01
N VAL A 137 -13.53 6.58 -20.37
CA VAL A 137 -14.79 5.83 -20.33
C VAL A 137 -15.87 6.54 -19.50
N ALA A 138 -15.50 7.21 -18.41
CA ALA A 138 -16.47 7.93 -17.58
C ALA A 138 -17.01 9.21 -18.24
N TRP A 139 -16.26 9.80 -19.17
CA TRP A 139 -16.63 11.03 -19.90
C TRP A 139 -17.24 10.78 -21.29
N LEU A 140 -17.27 9.53 -21.75
CA LEU A 140 -17.94 9.09 -23.00
C LEU A 140 -19.30 8.46 -22.69
#